data_AF-A0A6D2KP88-F1
#
_entry.id   AF-A0A6D2KP88-F1
#
_cell.length_a   1.000
_cell.length_b   1.000
_cell.length_c   1.000
_cell.angle_alpha   90.00
_cell.angle_beta   90.00
_cell.angle_gamma   90.00
#
_symmetry.space_group_name_H-M   'P 1'
#
loop_
_entity.id
_entity.type
_entity.pdbx_description
1 polymer ?
#
loop_
_entity_poly.entity_id
_entity_poly.type
_entity_poly.pdbx_seq_one_letter_code
_entity_poly.pdbx_strand_id
1 'polypeptide(L)'
;MCTNAFLRNKQDPNWCYENFINYRAMKSAVSVREQLVRIMSRFQMKLCSNSFTSPNYYVNMRKALLAGYFWQVAHLETASGHCLTLKDKLENNQVVHLHPSNCLDHKPEWVVYNEYVFTTRNFIRTVYTY
;
A
#
# COMPACT_ATOMS: atom_id res chain seq x y z
N MET A 1 -6.55 -4.58 4.22
CA MET A 1 -7.89 -5.20 4.41
C MET A 1 -7.80 -6.69 4.70
N CYS A 2 -6.98 -7.46 3.97
CA CYS A 2 -6.84 -8.90 4.17
C CYS A 2 -6.40 -9.31 5.60
N THR A 3 -5.53 -8.55 6.27
CA THR A 3 -5.10 -8.86 7.66
C THR A 3 -6.25 -8.78 8.67
N ASN A 4 -7.13 -7.79 8.55
CA ASN A 4 -8.28 -7.68 9.44
C ASN A 4 -9.27 -8.82 9.20
N ALA A 5 -9.52 -9.19 7.93
CA ALA A 5 -10.37 -10.32 7.59
C ALA A 5 -9.79 -11.65 8.09
N PHE A 6 -8.47 -11.86 7.94
CA PHE A 6 -7.77 -13.04 8.45
C PHE A 6 -7.88 -13.18 9.97
N LEU A 7 -7.72 -12.06 10.71
CA LEU A 7 -7.87 -12.06 12.17
C LEU A 7 -9.31 -12.34 12.60
N ARG A 8 -10.32 -11.80 11.89
CA ARG A 8 -11.75 -12.07 12.16
C ARG A 8 -12.11 -13.53 11.93
N ASN A 9 -11.51 -14.17 10.92
CA ASN A 9 -11.66 -15.59 10.62
C ASN A 9 -10.68 -16.47 11.43
N LYS A 10 -10.26 -16.01 12.61
CA LYS A 10 -9.46 -16.78 13.59
C LYS A 10 -8.15 -17.35 13.04
N GLN A 11 -7.58 -16.71 12.02
CA GLN A 11 -6.36 -17.16 11.35
C GLN A 11 -6.50 -18.56 10.73
N ASP A 12 -7.68 -18.92 10.24
CA ASP A 12 -7.96 -20.25 9.66
C ASP A 12 -7.22 -20.46 8.32
N PRO A 13 -6.40 -21.52 8.17
CA PRO A 13 -5.78 -21.90 6.90
C PRO A 13 -6.79 -22.21 5.78
N ASN A 14 -7.94 -22.80 6.11
CA ASN A 14 -8.96 -23.16 5.12
C ASN A 14 -9.58 -21.90 4.51
N TRP A 15 -9.92 -20.91 5.36
CA TRP A 15 -10.37 -19.60 4.89
C TRP A 15 -9.34 -18.94 3.97
N CYS A 16 -8.04 -19.03 4.29
CA CYS A 16 -6.99 -18.53 3.39
C CYS A 16 -6.98 -19.24 2.04
N TYR A 17 -7.15 -20.56 2.02
CA TYR A 17 -7.22 -21.35 0.79
C TYR A 17 -8.41 -20.94 -0.08
N GLU A 18 -9.60 -20.85 0.50
CA GLU A 18 -10.84 -20.46 -0.18
C GLU A 18 -10.80 -19.04 -0.78
N ASN A 19 -10.01 -18.15 -0.18
CA ASN A 19 -9.89 -16.75 -0.59
C ASN A 19 -8.61 -16.46 -1.39
N PHE A 20 -7.86 -17.49 -1.81
CA PHE A 20 -6.60 -17.35 -2.56
C PHE A 20 -5.54 -16.49 -1.83
N ILE A 21 -5.52 -16.55 -0.50
CA ILE A 21 -4.60 -15.80 0.36
C ILE A 21 -3.46 -16.71 0.80
N ASN A 22 -2.22 -16.22 0.72
CA ASN A 22 -1.07 -16.95 1.22
C ASN A 22 -1.05 -16.96 2.76
N TYR A 23 -1.38 -18.11 3.36
CA TYR A 23 -1.42 -18.29 4.82
C TYR A 23 -0.09 -17.95 5.51
N ARG A 24 1.05 -18.38 4.94
CA ARG A 24 2.38 -18.11 5.54
C ARG A 24 2.70 -16.61 5.54
N ALA A 25 2.36 -15.90 4.46
CA ALA A 25 2.54 -14.46 4.39
C ALA A 25 1.66 -13.74 5.44
N MET A 26 0.43 -14.18 5.64
CA MET A 26 -0.46 -13.61 6.66
C MET A 26 0.06 -13.84 8.08
N LYS A 27 0.53 -15.05 8.40
CA LYS A 27 1.16 -15.35 9.69
C LYS A 27 2.40 -14.50 9.93
N SER A 28 3.24 -14.32 8.90
CA SER A 28 4.39 -13.43 8.96
C SER A 28 3.98 -11.98 9.26
N ALA A 29 2.97 -11.47 8.54
CA ALA A 29 2.47 -10.11 8.74
C ALA A 29 1.92 -9.88 10.17
N VAL A 30 1.24 -10.87 10.76
CA VAL A 30 0.76 -10.80 12.15
C VAL A 30 1.96 -10.76 13.12
N SER A 31 2.94 -11.63 12.96
CA SER A 31 4.14 -11.66 13.80
C SER A 31 4.94 -10.36 13.73
N VAL A 32 5.16 -9.82 12.53
CA VAL A 32 5.83 -8.52 12.33
C VAL A 32 5.07 -7.39 13.03
N ARG A 33 3.73 -7.37 12.91
CA ARG A 33 2.90 -6.38 13.60
C ARG A 33 3.06 -6.46 15.12
N GLU A 34 3.06 -7.66 15.69
CA GLU A 34 3.24 -7.87 17.14
C GLU A 34 4.62 -7.43 17.62
N GLN A 35 5.66 -7.61 16.80
CA GLN A 35 6.99 -7.09 17.09
C GLN A 35 7.01 -5.55 17.09
N LEU A 36 6.43 -4.93 16.06
CA LEU A 36 6.33 -3.46 15.96
C LEU A 36 5.54 -2.87 17.13
N VAL A 37 4.42 -3.49 17.53
CA VAL A 37 3.64 -3.08 18.70
C VAL A 37 4.49 -3.09 19.98
N ARG A 38 5.28 -4.15 20.20
CA ARG A 38 6.18 -4.22 21.37
C ARG A 38 7.22 -3.10 21.37
N ILE A 39 7.78 -2.77 20.21
CA ILE A 39 8.73 -1.67 20.05
C ILE A 39 8.05 -0.33 20.36
N MET A 40 6.88 -0.08 19.79
CA MET A 40 6.10 1.15 20.05
C MET A 40 5.79 1.32 21.54
N SER A 41 5.36 0.25 22.22
CA SER A 41 5.12 0.27 23.66
C SER A 41 6.37 0.60 24.46
N ARG A 42 7.53 0.05 24.07
CA ARG A 42 8.82 0.35 24.71
C ARG A 42 9.19 1.84 24.60
N PHE A 43 8.87 2.47 23.47
CA PHE A 43 9.06 3.92 23.26
C PHE A 43 7.88 4.77 23.74
N GLN A 44 6.92 4.19 24.47
CA GLN A 44 5.71 4.86 24.97
C GLN A 44 4.88 5.54 23.85
N MET A 45 4.98 5.03 22.62
CA MET A 45 4.18 5.50 21.51
C MET A 45 2.76 4.98 21.65
N LYS A 46 1.78 5.88 21.62
CA LYS A 46 0.37 5.49 21.69
C LYS A 46 -0.05 4.77 20.41
N LEU A 47 -0.68 3.61 20.58
CA LEU A 47 -1.42 2.95 19.51
C LEU A 47 -2.75 3.67 19.33
N CYS A 48 -2.84 4.48 18.27
CA CYS A 48 -4.04 5.24 17.95
C CYS A 48 -4.71 4.68 16.70
N SER A 49 -6.03 4.52 16.75
CA SER A 49 -6.85 4.25 15.57
C SER A 49 -8.11 5.11 15.63
N ASN A 50 -8.42 5.79 14.53
CA ASN A 50 -9.68 6.49 14.40
C ASN A 50 -10.84 5.48 14.36
N SER A 51 -12.04 5.91 14.76
CA SER A 51 -13.25 5.10 14.55
C SER A 51 -13.41 4.81 13.05
N PHE A 52 -13.81 3.58 12.72
CA PHE A 52 -14.11 3.19 11.34
C PHE A 52 -15.28 3.98 10.75
N THR A 53 -16.17 4.51 11.59
CA THR A 53 -17.28 5.38 11.17
C THR A 53 -16.85 6.83 10.90
N SER A 54 -15.61 7.20 11.24
CA SER A 54 -15.12 8.55 11.00
C SER A 54 -14.86 8.75 9.50
N PRO A 55 -15.33 9.87 8.90
CA PRO A 55 -14.99 10.19 7.51
C PRO A 55 -13.48 10.35 7.31
N ASN A 56 -12.73 10.64 8.38
CA ASN A 56 -11.29 10.81 8.34
C ASN A 56 -10.49 9.50 8.47
N TYR A 57 -11.14 8.33 8.64
CA TYR A 57 -10.45 7.07 8.86
C TYR A 57 -9.47 6.73 7.72
N TYR A 58 -9.98 6.72 6.47
CA TYR A 58 -9.15 6.44 5.30
C TYR A 58 -8.23 7.60 4.93
N VAL A 59 -8.69 8.84 5.11
CA VAL A 59 -7.87 10.04 4.84
C VAL A 59 -6.62 10.07 5.71
N ASN A 60 -6.75 9.78 7.00
CA ASN A 60 -5.61 9.77 7.92
C ASN A 60 -4.64 8.63 7.61
N MET A 61 -5.13 7.47 7.18
CA MET A 61 -4.27 6.38 6.70
C MET A 61 -3.48 6.79 5.45
N ARG A 62 -4.11 7.44 4.47
CA ARG A 62 -3.42 7.95 3.27
C ARG A 62 -2.37 9.01 3.62
N LYS A 63 -2.69 9.94 4.53
CA LYS A 63 -1.73 10.95 5.01
C LYS A 63 -0.53 10.32 5.70
N ALA A 64 -0.75 9.31 6.54
CA ALA A 64 0.33 8.58 7.20
C ALA A 64 1.24 7.83 6.19
N LEU A 65 0.64 7.21 5.17
CA LEU A 65 1.40 6.59 4.08
C LEU A 65 2.22 7.62 3.33
N LEU A 66 1.63 8.75 2.93
CA LEU A 66 2.33 9.82 2.23
C LEU A 66 3.50 10.37 3.05
N ALA A 67 3.36 10.50 4.36
CA ALA A 67 4.46 10.97 5.22
C ALA A 67 5.68 10.03 5.19
N GLY A 68 5.47 8.71 5.04
CA GLY A 68 6.58 7.74 4.93
C GLY A 68 7.08 7.53 3.50
N TYR A 69 6.20 7.70 2.50
CA TYR A 69 6.45 7.39 1.10
C TYR A 69 6.47 8.65 0.20
N PHE A 70 6.72 9.83 0.76
CA PHE A 70 6.62 11.11 0.04
C PHE A 70 7.51 11.19 -1.21
N TRP A 71 8.61 10.42 -1.25
CA TRP A 71 9.51 10.35 -2.39
C TRP A 71 9.04 9.36 -3.48
N GLN A 72 8.10 8.47 -3.16
CA GLN A 72 7.58 7.42 -4.03
C GLN A 72 6.19 7.79 -4.54
N VAL A 73 6.11 8.90 -5.25
CA VAL A 73 4.88 9.45 -5.81
C VAL A 73 4.99 9.53 -7.33
N ALA A 74 3.91 9.21 -8.04
CA ALA A 74 3.81 9.35 -9.47
C ALA A 74 2.54 10.09 -9.90
N HIS A 75 2.66 10.86 -10.96
CA HIS A 75 1.57 11.55 -11.65
C HIS A 75 1.14 10.70 -12.84
N LEU A 76 -0.14 10.39 -12.93
CA LEU A 76 -0.73 9.62 -14.03
C LEU A 76 -1.36 10.56 -15.04
N GLU A 77 -0.87 10.49 -16.27
CA GLU A 77 -1.44 11.23 -17.39
C GLU A 77 -2.61 10.44 -18.00
N THR A 78 -3.83 10.94 -17.81
CA THR A 78 -5.07 10.24 -18.20
C THR A 78 -5.16 9.95 -19.69
N ALA A 79 -4.60 10.82 -20.54
CA ALA A 79 -4.67 10.68 -22.00
C ALA A 79 -3.77 9.56 -22.55
N SER A 80 -2.54 9.44 -22.02
CA SER A 80 -1.55 8.45 -22.48
C SER A 80 -1.59 7.16 -21.66
N GLY A 81 -2.12 7.21 -20.43
CA GLY A 81 -2.05 6.11 -19.46
C GLY A 81 -0.64 5.87 -18.91
N HIS A 82 0.29 6.79 -19.18
CA HIS A 82 1.65 6.79 -18.68
C HIS A 82 1.72 7.48 -17.33
N CYS A 83 2.56 6.96 -16.44
CA CYS A 83 2.89 7.61 -15.18
C CYS A 83 4.30 8.20 -15.26
N LEU A 84 4.48 9.36 -14.65
CA LEU A 84 5.77 9.98 -14.42
C LEU A 84 6.01 10.06 -12.92
N THR A 85 7.09 9.47 -12.43
CA THR A 85 7.44 9.62 -11.02
C THR A 85 7.93 11.05 -10.74
N LEU A 86 7.74 11.54 -9.51
CA LEU A 86 8.28 12.85 -9.12
C LEU A 86 9.81 12.90 -9.29
N LYS A 87 10.49 11.78 -9.06
CA LYS A 87 11.93 11.64 -9.25
C LYS A 87 12.32 11.76 -10.72
N ASP A 88 11.61 11.07 -11.60
CA ASP A 88 11.96 11.01 -13.01
C ASP A 88 11.65 12.31 -13.76
N LYS A 89 10.64 13.08 -13.34
CA LYS A 89 10.40 14.44 -13.88
C LYS A 89 11.60 15.38 -13.70
N LEU A 90 12.49 15.12 -12.75
CA LEU A 90 13.67 15.95 -12.46
C LEU A 90 14.93 15.49 -13.19
N GLU A 91 15.08 14.20 -13.47
CA GLU A 91 16.36 13.64 -13.94
C GLU A 91 16.35 13.13 -15.39
N ASN A 92 15.30 12.43 -15.87
CA ASN A 92 15.35 11.75 -17.19
C ASN A 92 13.97 11.48 -17.85
N ASN A 93 12.88 11.98 -17.29
CA ASN A 93 11.50 11.81 -17.76
C ASN A 93 11.11 10.34 -18.05
N GLN A 94 11.67 9.38 -17.29
CA GLN A 94 11.37 7.96 -17.47
C GLN A 94 9.88 7.68 -17.18
N VAL A 95 9.24 7.04 -18.14
CA VAL A 95 7.84 6.62 -18.05
C VAL A 95 7.76 5.30 -17.27
N VAL A 96 6.83 5.26 -16.33
CA VAL A 96 6.43 4.04 -15.62
C VAL A 96 4.97 3.72 -15.86
N HIS A 97 4.60 2.47 -15.62
CA HIS A 97 3.22 2.00 -15.75
C HIS A 97 2.73 1.42 -14.44
N LEU A 98 1.42 1.47 -14.21
CA LEU A 98 0.80 0.70 -13.13
C LEU A 98 0.99 -0.79 -13.43
N HIS A 99 1.53 -1.54 -12.47
CA HIS A 99 1.69 -2.98 -12.63
C HIS A 99 0.32 -3.66 -12.79
N PRO A 100 0.15 -4.67 -13.67
CA PRO A 100 -1.14 -5.32 -13.92
C PRO A 100 -1.83 -5.91 -12.69
N SER A 101 -1.07 -6.21 -11.63
CA SER A 101 -1.61 -6.74 -10.37
C SER A 101 -2.23 -5.68 -9.44
N ASN A 102 -2.35 -4.42 -9.87
CA ASN A 102 -3.00 -3.39 -9.07
C ASN A 102 -4.52 -3.59 -9.04
N CYS A 103 -5.18 -3.12 -7.99
CA CYS A 103 -6.63 -3.25 -7.82
C CYS A 103 -7.35 -1.89 -7.95
N LEU A 104 -6.82 -0.96 -8.74
CA LEU A 104 -7.44 0.34 -8.93
C LEU A 104 -8.52 0.25 -10.02
N ASP A 105 -9.77 0.51 -9.63
CA ASP A 105 -10.91 0.53 -10.56
C ASP A 105 -10.99 1.84 -11.38
N HIS A 106 -10.21 2.85 -10.99
CA HIS A 106 -10.10 4.13 -11.67
C HIS A 106 -8.64 4.58 -11.75
N LYS A 107 -8.37 5.56 -12.61
CA LYS A 107 -7.05 6.14 -12.84
C LYS A 107 -6.93 7.49 -12.10
N PRO A 108 -6.52 7.51 -10.81
CA PRO A 108 -6.33 8.76 -10.08
C PRO A 108 -5.15 9.54 -10.67
N GLU A 109 -5.21 10.86 -10.61
CA GLU A 109 -4.14 11.73 -11.13
C GLU A 109 -2.81 11.53 -10.37
N TRP A 110 -2.89 11.26 -9.07
CA TRP A 110 -1.72 11.06 -8.21
C TRP A 110 -1.78 9.72 -7.50
N VAL A 111 -0.64 9.04 -7.48
CA VAL A 111 -0.50 7.76 -6.80
C VAL A 111 0.76 7.71 -5.96
N VAL A 112 0.67 7.01 -4.84
CA VAL A 112 1.81 6.60 -4.01
C VAL A 112 2.11 5.14 -4.32
N TYR A 113 3.38 4.77 -4.48
CA TYR A 113 3.79 3.38 -4.76
C TYR A 113 4.80 2.86 -3.73
N ASN A 114 4.81 1.54 -3.49
CA ASN A 114 5.79 0.90 -2.60
C ASN A 114 7.06 0.49 -3.34
N GLU A 115 6.90 -0.04 -4.55
CA GLU A 115 7.96 -0.75 -5.28
C GLU A 115 8.08 -0.26 -6.71
N TYR A 116 9.32 -0.12 -7.16
CA TYR A 116 9.68 0.08 -8.56
C TYR A 116 10.22 -1.23 -9.12
N VAL A 117 9.67 -1.70 -10.24
CA VAL A 117 10.06 -2.95 -10.88
C VAL A 117 10.67 -2.64 -12.24
N PHE A 118 11.97 -2.90 -12.36
CA PHE A 118 12.73 -2.70 -13.59
C PHE A 118 12.66 -3.96 -14.46
N THR A 119 12.01 -3.85 -15.62
CA THR A 119 11.92 -4.92 -16.63
C THR A 119 12.02 -4.30 -18.04
N THR A 120 11.57 -5.00 -19.09
CA THR A 120 11.40 -4.42 -20.44
C THR A 120 10.51 -3.17 -20.44
N ARG A 121 9.53 -3.10 -19.52
CA ARG A 121 8.82 -1.86 -19.18
C ARG A 121 8.93 -1.63 -17.68
N ASN A 122 9.05 -0.38 -17.27
CA ASN A 122 9.13 -0.05 -15.86
C ASN A 122 7.73 -0.01 -15.24
N PHE A 123 7.57 -0.68 -14.09
CA PHE A 123 6.30 -0.75 -13.40
C PHE A 123 6.39 -0.25 -11.95
N ILE A 124 5.31 0.33 -11.46
CA ILE A 124 5.11 0.62 -10.04
C ILE A 124 4.08 -0.33 -9.44
N ARG A 125 4.37 -0.88 -8.25
CA ARG A 125 3.55 -1.87 -7.54
C ARG A 125 3.08 -1.38 -6.17
N THR A 126 1.99 -1.98 -5.71
CA THR A 126 1.34 -1.69 -4.43
C THR A 126 1.00 -0.20 -4.34
N VAL A 127 0.00 0.18 -5.13
CA VAL A 127 -0.34 1.57 -5.45
C VAL A 127 -1.53 2.02 -4.61
N TYR A 128 -1.45 3.22 -4.03
CA TYR A 128 -2.49 3.83 -3.22
C TYR A 128 -2.93 5.16 -3.83
N THR A 129 -4.24 5.41 -3.83
CA THR A 129 -4.82 6.68 -4.26
C THR A 129 -4.78 7.68 -3.10
N TYR A 130 -4.49 8.95 -3.40
CA TYR A 130 -4.73 10.05 -2.47
C TYR A 130 -6.21 10.46 -2.49
#